data_AF-A0A353LFP6-F1
#
_entry.id   AF-A0A353LFP6-F1
#
_cell.length_a   1.000
_cell.length_b   1.000
_cell.length_c   1.000
_cell.angle_alpha   90.00
_cell.angle_beta   90.00
_cell.angle_gamma   90.00
#
_symmetry.space_group_name_H-M   'P 1'
#
loop_
_entity.id
_entity.type
_entity.pdbx_description
1 polymer ?
#
loop_
_entity_poly.entity_id
_entity_poly.type
_entity_poly.pdbx_seq_one_letter_code
_entity_poly.pdbx_strand_id
1 'polypeptide(L)'
;MNSRTIILKTDEEIELMRQSNRLVGMTLGELSKHIKPGVTTLQLDKIAEEFIRDHGAIPTFLGYGGFPNSICASVNEKVVHGIPNNHPLQEGDIISIDCGTNKQGYCGDSAYTFCVGEVREEIKQLLNVTKEALYKGIEQACHDKRVGDIGFTIQTYCESHGYSVVRELV
;
A
#
# COMPACT_ATOMS: atom_id res chain seq x y z
N MET A 1 -20.30 14.55 11.79
CA MET A 1 -19.16 14.55 12.74
C MET A 1 -18.13 15.54 12.23
N ASN A 2 -17.49 16.30 13.11
CA ASN A 2 -16.45 17.25 12.71
C ASN A 2 -15.24 16.46 12.20
N SER A 3 -14.74 16.71 10.98
CA SER A 3 -13.72 15.88 10.31
C SER A 3 -12.33 15.91 10.98
N ARG A 4 -12.19 16.69 12.07
CA ARG A 4 -10.93 16.89 12.81
C ARG A 4 -10.83 16.12 14.13
N THR A 5 -11.88 15.39 14.53
CA THR A 5 -11.85 14.63 15.79
C THR A 5 -11.24 13.25 15.58
N ILE A 6 -10.15 12.96 16.29
CA ILE A 6 -9.55 11.62 16.35
C ILE A 6 -10.40 10.74 17.28
N ILE A 7 -10.81 9.57 16.79
CA ILE A 7 -11.59 8.60 17.56
C ILE A 7 -10.62 7.69 18.31
N LEU A 8 -10.70 7.70 19.65
CA LEU A 8 -9.99 6.71 20.47
C LEU A 8 -10.72 5.38 20.38
N LYS A 9 -9.99 4.36 19.93
CA LYS A 9 -10.53 3.02 19.70
C LYS A 9 -10.58 2.20 20.99
N THR A 10 -11.65 1.44 21.17
CA THR A 10 -11.72 0.42 22.22
C THR A 10 -10.85 -0.79 21.85
N ASP A 11 -10.54 -1.63 22.83
CA ASP A 11 -9.78 -2.88 22.60
C ASP A 11 -10.46 -3.80 21.57
N GLU A 12 -11.80 -3.84 21.57
CA GLU A 12 -12.58 -4.59 20.58
C GLU A 12 -12.44 -4.01 19.18
N GLU A 13 -12.56 -2.68 19.03
CA GLU A 13 -12.37 -2.03 17.73
C GLU A 13 -10.93 -2.24 17.20
N ILE A 14 -9.93 -2.23 18.08
CA ILE A 14 -8.53 -2.50 17.74
C ILE A 14 -8.37 -3.94 17.21
N GLU A 15 -9.03 -4.92 17.81
CA GLU A 15 -8.98 -6.30 17.34
C GLU A 15 -9.66 -6.45 15.96
N LEU A 16 -10.79 -5.78 15.73
CA LEU A 16 -11.45 -5.77 14.41
C LEU A 16 -10.55 -5.13 13.35
N MET A 17 -9.92 -4.00 13.66
CA MET A 17 -8.92 -3.38 12.78
C MET A 17 -7.74 -4.31 12.51
N ARG A 18 -7.25 -5.04 13.52
CA ARG A 18 -6.17 -6.02 13.37
C ARG A 18 -6.54 -7.12 12.39
N GLN A 19 -7.78 -7.62 12.43
CA GLN A 19 -8.25 -8.64 11.49
C GLN A 19 -8.32 -8.13 10.06
N SER A 20 -8.82 -6.91 9.83
CA SER A 20 -8.85 -6.32 8.49
C SER A 20 -7.45 -6.06 7.95
N ASN A 21 -6.53 -5.50 8.76
CA ASN A 21 -5.15 -5.27 8.34
C ASN A 21 -4.37 -6.57 8.11
N ARG A 22 -4.65 -7.62 8.89
CA ARG A 22 -4.07 -8.95 8.64
C ARG A 22 -4.53 -9.51 7.31
N LEU A 23 -5.80 -9.32 6.93
CA LEU A 23 -6.29 -9.74 5.62
C LEU A 23 -5.58 -8.98 4.49
N VAL A 24 -5.38 -7.66 4.60
CA VAL A 24 -4.57 -6.90 3.62
C VAL A 24 -3.19 -7.52 3.45
N GLY A 25 -2.48 -7.81 4.54
CA GLY A 25 -1.16 -8.45 4.48
C GLY A 25 -1.20 -9.84 3.83
N MET A 26 -2.25 -10.62 4.09
CA MET A 26 -2.47 -11.92 3.42
C MET A 26 -2.73 -11.75 1.91
N THR A 27 -3.53 -10.77 1.51
CA THR A 27 -3.82 -10.46 0.10
C THR A 27 -2.54 -10.04 -0.63
N LEU A 28 -1.74 -9.12 -0.06
CA LEU A 28 -0.46 -8.73 -0.64
C LEU A 28 0.51 -9.92 -0.76
N GLY A 29 0.52 -10.79 0.26
CA GLY A 29 1.28 -12.04 0.24
C GLY A 29 0.80 -13.01 -0.85
N GLU A 30 -0.50 -13.10 -1.10
CA GLU A 30 -1.06 -13.90 -2.20
C GLU A 30 -0.64 -13.34 -3.55
N LEU A 31 -0.82 -12.03 -3.78
CA LEU A 31 -0.45 -11.36 -5.03
C LEU A 31 1.03 -11.53 -5.36
N SER A 32 1.91 -11.52 -4.34
CA SER A 32 3.35 -11.69 -4.54
C SER A 32 3.73 -12.97 -5.30
N LYS A 33 2.91 -14.03 -5.22
CA LYS A 33 3.13 -15.31 -5.92
C LYS A 33 2.91 -15.20 -7.43
N HIS A 34 2.16 -14.19 -7.85
CA HIS A 34 1.71 -13.99 -9.24
C HIS A 34 2.44 -12.85 -9.95
N ILE A 35 3.17 -12.00 -9.21
CA ILE A 35 3.92 -10.87 -9.79
C ILE A 35 5.15 -11.41 -10.54
N LYS A 36 5.08 -11.38 -11.87
CA LYS A 36 6.13 -11.80 -12.79
C LYS A 36 5.93 -11.17 -14.17
N PRO A 37 6.96 -11.14 -15.04
CA PRO A 37 6.80 -10.65 -16.41
C PRO A 37 5.66 -11.34 -17.15
N GLY A 38 4.91 -10.57 -17.94
CA GLY A 38 3.79 -11.04 -18.74
C GLY A 38 2.43 -11.06 -18.03
N VAL A 39 2.38 -10.94 -16.70
CA VAL A 39 1.12 -10.80 -15.97
C VAL A 39 0.62 -9.36 -16.06
N THR A 40 -0.68 -9.16 -16.26
CA THR A 40 -1.29 -7.82 -16.29
C THR A 40 -1.73 -7.39 -14.91
N THR A 41 -1.75 -6.09 -14.65
CA THR A 41 -2.25 -5.54 -13.39
C THR A 41 -3.73 -5.85 -13.17
N LEU A 42 -4.52 -5.98 -14.26
CA LEU A 42 -5.92 -6.41 -14.17
C LEU A 42 -6.08 -7.89 -13.78
N GLN A 43 -5.11 -8.76 -14.10
CA GLN A 43 -5.12 -10.13 -13.58
C GLN A 43 -4.86 -10.14 -12.07
N LEU A 44 -3.91 -9.34 -11.59
CA LEU A 44 -3.64 -9.18 -10.15
C LEU A 44 -4.85 -8.63 -9.40
N ASP A 45 -5.54 -7.64 -9.97
CA ASP A 45 -6.77 -7.08 -9.41
C ASP A 45 -7.87 -8.13 -9.21
N LYS A 46 -8.09 -9.01 -10.20
CA LYS A 46 -9.05 -10.12 -10.09
C LYS A 46 -8.69 -11.09 -8.96
N ILE A 47 -7.41 -11.46 -8.85
CA ILE A 47 -6.92 -12.34 -7.78
C ILE A 47 -7.13 -11.69 -6.42
N ALA A 48 -6.84 -10.39 -6.29
CA ALA A 48 -7.05 -9.64 -5.07
C ALA A 48 -8.53 -9.61 -4.67
N GLU A 49 -9.41 -9.29 -5.61
CA GLU A 49 -10.85 -9.24 -5.37
C GLU A 49 -11.41 -10.58 -4.91
N GLU A 50 -11.10 -11.66 -5.63
CA GLU A 50 -11.51 -13.01 -5.28
C GLU A 50 -11.01 -13.39 -3.88
N PHE A 51 -9.72 -13.19 -3.61
CA PHE A 51 -9.12 -13.51 -2.32
C PHE A 51 -9.78 -12.72 -1.17
N ILE A 52 -10.01 -11.41 -1.34
CA ILE A 52 -10.65 -10.58 -0.32
C ILE A 52 -12.08 -11.07 -0.03
N ARG A 53 -12.85 -11.37 -1.08
CA ARG A 53 -14.24 -11.83 -0.95
C ARG A 53 -14.34 -13.20 -0.32
N ASP A 54 -13.46 -14.13 -0.69
CA ASP A 54 -13.38 -15.47 -0.11
C ASP A 54 -13.08 -15.45 1.40
N HIS A 55 -12.43 -14.39 1.88
CA HIS A 55 -12.16 -14.18 3.30
C HIS A 55 -13.23 -13.34 4.03
N GLY A 56 -14.39 -13.15 3.39
CA GLY A 56 -15.56 -12.49 3.97
C GLY A 56 -15.42 -10.98 4.13
N ALA A 57 -14.65 -10.33 3.25
CA ALA A 57 -14.43 -8.89 3.25
C ALA A 57 -14.80 -8.25 1.91
N ILE A 58 -14.83 -6.91 1.89
CA ILE A 58 -15.14 -6.11 0.70
C ILE A 58 -13.88 -5.31 0.33
N PRO A 59 -13.46 -5.28 -0.96
CA PRO A 59 -12.39 -4.39 -1.41
C PRO A 59 -12.85 -2.94 -1.28
N THR A 60 -12.13 -2.12 -0.53
CA THR A 60 -12.59 -0.76 -0.19
C THR A 60 -12.46 0.23 -1.33
N PHE A 61 -11.56 -0.03 -2.28
CA PHE A 61 -11.30 0.89 -3.38
C PHE A 61 -12.33 0.75 -4.50
N LEU A 62 -12.94 -0.43 -4.65
CA LEU A 62 -13.91 -0.68 -5.70
C LEU A 62 -15.15 0.19 -5.54
N GLY A 63 -15.35 1.12 -6.47
CA GLY A 63 -16.44 2.10 -6.48
C GLY A 63 -16.18 3.36 -5.63
N TYR A 64 -15.08 3.43 -4.88
CA TYR A 64 -14.76 4.60 -4.05
C TYR A 64 -14.45 5.81 -4.92
N GLY A 65 -15.26 6.87 -4.84
CA GLY A 65 -15.10 8.04 -5.70
C GLY A 65 -15.21 7.74 -7.22
N GLY A 66 -15.82 6.61 -7.59
CA GLY A 66 -15.86 6.13 -8.97
C GLY A 66 -14.63 5.32 -9.43
N PHE A 67 -13.72 4.96 -8.51
CA PHE A 67 -12.58 4.12 -8.83
C PHE A 67 -13.02 2.72 -9.29
N PRO A 68 -12.51 2.19 -10.42
CA PRO A 68 -13.12 1.05 -11.10
C PRO A 68 -12.64 -0.34 -10.65
N ASN A 69 -11.63 -0.42 -9.78
CA ASN A 69 -10.92 -1.67 -9.45
C ASN A 69 -10.78 -1.91 -7.95
N SER A 70 -10.39 -3.12 -7.56
CA SER A 70 -10.26 -3.55 -6.17
C SER A 70 -8.93 -3.18 -5.53
N ILE A 71 -7.87 -3.00 -6.32
CA ILE A 71 -6.54 -2.53 -5.89
C ILE A 71 -6.06 -1.34 -6.73
N CYS A 72 -5.12 -0.55 -6.18
CA CYS A 72 -4.30 0.34 -7.01
C CYS A 72 -3.02 -0.39 -7.41
N ALA A 73 -2.62 -0.26 -8.68
CA ALA A 73 -1.44 -0.88 -9.25
C ALA A 73 -0.56 0.17 -9.96
N SER A 74 0.43 0.68 -9.24
CA SER A 74 1.29 1.79 -9.68
C SER A 74 2.64 1.25 -10.13
N VAL A 75 2.82 1.15 -11.45
CA VAL A 75 4.06 0.64 -12.08
C VAL A 75 5.02 1.79 -12.32
N ASN A 76 6.29 1.59 -11.96
CA ASN A 76 7.43 2.50 -12.21
C ASN A 76 7.18 3.96 -11.77
N GLU A 77 7.05 4.89 -12.71
CA GLU A 77 6.91 6.33 -12.45
C GLU A 77 5.56 6.73 -11.84
N LYS A 78 4.58 5.82 -11.82
CA LYS A 78 3.29 6.05 -11.18
C LYS A 78 3.46 6.07 -9.67
N VAL A 79 3.19 7.22 -9.06
CA VAL A 79 3.41 7.44 -7.63
C VAL A 79 2.38 6.69 -6.77
N VAL A 80 1.10 6.94 -6.99
CA VAL A 80 -0.05 6.31 -6.30
C VAL A 80 -1.23 6.17 -7.25
N HIS A 81 -2.26 5.43 -6.84
CA HIS A 81 -3.57 5.35 -7.50
C HIS A 81 -3.55 4.91 -8.97
N GLY A 82 -2.54 4.12 -9.37
CA GLY A 82 -2.50 3.51 -10.70
C GLY A 82 -3.71 2.60 -10.93
N ILE A 83 -4.42 2.79 -12.04
CA ILE A 83 -5.58 1.97 -12.41
C ILE A 83 -5.10 0.66 -13.06
N PRO A 84 -5.51 -0.51 -12.55
CA PRO A 84 -5.27 -1.80 -13.19
C PRO A 84 -5.72 -1.83 -14.65
N ASN A 85 -4.92 -2.44 -15.51
CA ASN A 85 -5.12 -2.45 -16.96
C ASN A 85 -4.54 -3.72 -17.61
N ASN A 86 -4.69 -3.83 -18.93
CA ASN A 86 -4.25 -4.99 -19.70
C ASN A 86 -2.80 -4.91 -20.21
N HIS A 87 -2.01 -3.92 -19.78
CA HIS A 87 -0.59 -3.88 -20.13
C HIS A 87 0.16 -4.89 -19.26
N PRO A 88 0.88 -5.87 -19.87
CA PRO A 88 1.68 -6.82 -19.12
C PRO A 88 2.87 -6.15 -18.44
N LEU A 89 3.19 -6.61 -17.22
CA LEU A 89 4.42 -6.24 -16.53
C LEU A 89 5.64 -6.76 -17.28
N GLN A 90 6.74 -6.02 -17.22
CA GLN A 90 7.99 -6.33 -17.90
C GLN A 90 9.08 -6.73 -16.89
N GLU A 91 10.06 -7.50 -17.36
CA GLU A 91 11.27 -7.79 -16.58
C GLU A 91 11.97 -6.48 -16.21
N GLY A 92 12.27 -6.31 -14.92
CA GLY A 92 12.91 -5.10 -14.40
C GLY A 92 11.96 -3.99 -13.96
N ASP A 93 10.64 -4.16 -14.10
CA ASP A 93 9.64 -3.25 -13.54
C ASP A 93 9.61 -3.33 -12.00
N ILE A 94 9.14 -2.25 -11.38
CA ILE A 94 8.59 -2.30 -10.01
C ILE A 94 7.11 -1.95 -10.03
N ILE A 95 6.36 -2.56 -9.11
CA ILE A 95 4.93 -2.32 -8.97
C ILE A 95 4.57 -2.13 -7.50
N SER A 96 4.04 -0.96 -7.16
CA SER A 96 3.36 -0.73 -5.90
C SER A 96 1.92 -1.20 -6.00
N ILE A 97 1.57 -2.18 -5.16
CA ILE A 97 0.19 -2.61 -4.98
C ILE A 97 -0.33 -2.00 -3.68
N ASP A 98 -1.39 -1.21 -3.80
CA ASP A 98 -2.16 -0.71 -2.67
C ASP A 98 -3.45 -1.51 -2.53
N CYS A 99 -3.76 -1.95 -1.31
CA CYS A 99 -4.87 -2.84 -1.03
C CYS A 99 -5.59 -2.42 0.24
N GLY A 100 -6.88 -2.15 0.11
CA GLY A 100 -7.76 -1.91 1.24
C GLY A 100 -8.88 -2.95 1.35
N THR A 101 -9.20 -3.35 2.58
CA THR A 101 -10.29 -4.29 2.86
C THR A 101 -11.20 -3.76 3.95
N ASN A 102 -12.51 -3.98 3.82
CA ASN A 102 -13.47 -3.79 4.89
C ASN A 102 -13.94 -5.15 5.38
N LYS A 103 -13.60 -5.48 6.62
CA LYS A 103 -14.07 -6.69 7.30
C LYS A 103 -14.78 -6.28 8.58
N GLN A 104 -16.02 -6.75 8.75
CA GLN A 104 -16.84 -6.46 9.94
C GLN A 104 -16.98 -4.95 10.24
N GLY A 105 -17.00 -4.10 9.21
CA GLY A 105 -17.17 -2.65 9.35
C GLY A 105 -15.87 -1.88 9.60
N TYR A 106 -14.71 -2.54 9.67
CA TYR A 106 -13.41 -1.88 9.88
C TYR A 106 -12.52 -2.04 8.66
N CYS A 107 -11.88 -0.94 8.27
CA CYS A 107 -10.93 -0.93 7.17
C CYS A 107 -9.53 -1.37 7.63
N GLY A 108 -8.88 -2.19 6.83
CA GLY A 108 -7.43 -2.34 6.80
C GLY A 108 -6.90 -1.74 5.50
N ASP A 109 -5.70 -1.19 5.53
CA ASP A 109 -5.10 -0.49 4.39
C ASP A 109 -3.57 -0.56 4.44
N SER A 110 -2.95 -0.98 3.34
CA SER A 110 -1.49 -1.04 3.21
C SER A 110 -1.09 -1.21 1.75
N ALA A 111 0.03 -0.58 1.39
CA ALA A 111 0.70 -0.80 0.12
C ALA A 111 2.05 -1.50 0.30
N TYR A 112 2.50 -2.21 -0.73
CA TYR A 112 3.86 -2.74 -0.82
C TYR A 112 4.35 -2.71 -2.26
N THR A 113 5.63 -2.37 -2.44
CA THR A 113 6.27 -2.34 -3.76
C THR A 113 7.05 -3.61 -4.02
N PHE A 114 6.71 -4.30 -5.10
CA PHE A 114 7.31 -5.56 -5.54
C PHE A 114 8.22 -5.33 -6.74
N CYS A 115 9.29 -6.14 -6.83
CA CYS A 115 10.09 -6.27 -8.04
C CYS A 115 9.39 -7.23 -9.02
N VAL A 116 9.46 -6.94 -10.32
CA VAL A 116 9.04 -7.84 -11.38
C VAL A 116 10.28 -8.48 -12.00
N GLY A 117 10.55 -9.74 -11.62
CA GLY A 117 11.81 -10.38 -11.98
C GLY A 117 13.02 -9.71 -11.30
N GLU A 118 14.14 -9.62 -12.02
CA GLU A 118 15.34 -8.94 -11.55
C GLU A 118 15.34 -7.46 -11.95
N VAL A 119 15.48 -6.59 -10.95
CA VAL A 119 15.59 -5.14 -11.14
C VAL A 119 17.04 -4.68 -10.95
N ARG A 120 17.35 -3.51 -11.53
CA ARG A 120 18.68 -2.88 -11.39
C ARG A 120 18.99 -2.55 -9.93
N GLU A 121 20.27 -2.53 -9.57
CA GLU A 121 20.69 -2.30 -8.17
C GLU A 121 20.22 -0.95 -7.62
N GLU A 122 20.21 0.11 -8.45
CA GLU A 122 19.68 1.42 -8.05
C GLU A 122 18.18 1.39 -7.71
N ILE A 123 17.41 0.50 -8.34
CA ILE A 123 16.00 0.27 -8.03
C ILE A 123 15.88 -0.46 -6.70
N LYS A 124 16.70 -1.51 -6.47
CA LYS A 124 16.76 -2.20 -5.16
C LYS A 124 17.09 -1.20 -4.03
N GLN A 125 18.03 -0.29 -4.28
CA GLN A 125 18.37 0.78 -3.34
C GLN A 125 17.19 1.72 -3.05
N LEU A 126 16.46 2.16 -4.08
CA LEU A 126 15.26 2.98 -3.91
C LEU A 126 14.20 2.28 -3.04
N LEU A 127 13.93 0.99 -3.30
CA LEU A 127 12.98 0.21 -2.52
C LEU A 127 13.42 0.04 -1.07
N ASN A 128 14.71 -0.24 -0.85
CA ASN A 128 15.28 -0.40 0.48
C ASN A 128 15.17 0.90 1.28
N VAL A 129 15.60 2.03 0.71
CA VAL A 129 15.53 3.34 1.38
C VAL A 129 14.09 3.74 1.68
N THR A 130 13.16 3.50 0.76
CA THR A 130 11.73 3.79 0.98
C THR A 130 11.15 2.95 2.12
N LYS A 131 11.51 1.66 2.19
CA LYS A 131 11.08 0.75 3.27
C LYS A 131 11.69 1.14 4.62
N GLU A 132 12.96 1.48 4.66
CA GLU A 132 13.64 1.95 5.88
C GLU A 132 13.05 3.28 6.36
N ALA A 133 12.73 4.21 5.44
CA ALA A 133 12.05 5.46 5.77
C ALA A 133 10.69 5.20 6.45
N LEU A 134 9.90 4.26 5.92
CA LEU A 134 8.63 3.84 6.52
C LEU A 134 8.82 3.40 7.98
N TYR A 135 9.76 2.48 8.26
CA TYR A 135 9.97 2.00 9.62
C TYR A 135 10.48 3.09 10.57
N LYS A 136 11.38 3.96 10.10
CA LYS A 136 11.83 5.12 10.89
C LYS A 136 10.68 6.08 11.20
N GLY A 137 9.76 6.28 10.26
CA GLY A 137 8.53 7.05 10.47
C GLY A 137 7.62 6.39 11.52
N ILE A 138 7.42 5.07 11.45
CA ILE A 138 6.63 4.29 12.42
C ILE A 138 7.21 4.45 13.84
N GLU A 139 8.53 4.45 14.00
CA GLU A 139 9.19 4.69 15.30
C GLU A 139 8.88 6.07 15.91
N GLN A 140 8.45 7.05 15.08
CA GLN A 140 8.01 8.36 15.57
C GLN A 140 6.52 8.40 15.92
N ALA A 141 5.73 7.37 15.58
CA ALA A 141 4.30 7.31 15.88
C ALA A 141 4.04 6.82 17.31
N CYS A 142 4.56 7.53 18.30
CA CYS A 142 4.42 7.22 19.73
C CYS A 142 3.80 8.39 20.51
N HIS A 143 3.47 8.14 21.78
CA HIS A 143 2.93 9.16 22.68
C HIS A 143 3.86 10.38 22.75
N ASP A 144 3.28 11.56 22.96
CA ASP A 144 3.95 12.87 23.01
C ASP A 144 4.64 13.37 21.72
N LYS A 145 4.61 12.60 20.62
CA LYS A 145 5.07 13.06 19.29
C LYS A 145 3.94 13.63 18.44
N ARG A 146 4.32 14.37 17.41
CA ARG A 146 3.42 14.99 16.43
C ARG A 146 3.55 14.30 15.07
N VAL A 147 2.51 14.40 14.25
CA VAL A 147 2.55 13.93 12.84
C VAL A 147 3.70 14.58 12.06
N GLY A 148 4.06 15.83 12.40
CA GLY A 148 5.22 16.50 11.81
C GLY A 148 6.56 15.80 12.07
N ASP A 149 6.72 15.11 13.20
CA ASP A 149 7.95 14.38 13.52
C ASP A 149 8.14 13.16 12.62
N ILE A 150 7.03 12.50 12.24
CA ILE A 150 7.00 11.41 11.26
C ILE A 150 7.49 11.94 9.90
N GLY A 151 6.88 13.03 9.41
CA GLY A 151 7.23 13.65 8.14
C GLY A 151 8.68 14.15 8.09
N PHE A 152 9.13 14.82 9.14
CA PHE A 152 10.52 15.29 9.26
C PHE A 152 11.53 14.14 9.20
N THR A 153 11.26 13.04 9.92
CA THR A 153 12.14 11.87 9.96
C THR A 153 12.22 11.19 8.60
N ILE A 154 11.07 10.98 7.93
CA ILE A 154 11.02 10.40 6.59
C ILE A 154 11.77 11.28 5.58
N GLN A 155 11.48 12.59 5.56
CA GLN A 155 12.09 13.52 4.62
C GLN A 155 13.62 13.58 4.81
N THR A 156 14.09 13.74 6.05
CA THR A 156 15.51 13.79 6.35
C THR A 156 16.23 12.52 5.89
N TYR A 157 15.61 11.35 6.12
CA TYR A 157 16.19 10.07 5.71
C TYR A 157 16.29 9.94 4.18
N CYS A 158 15.19 10.19 3.47
CA CYS A 158 15.17 10.11 2.00
C CYS A 158 16.13 11.10 1.34
N GLU A 159 16.15 12.36 1.79
CA GLU A 159 17.02 13.40 1.24
C GLU A 159 18.51 13.10 1.48
N SER A 160 18.86 12.49 2.61
CA SER A 160 20.24 12.05 2.87
C SER A 160 20.75 10.96 1.90
N HIS A 161 19.83 10.26 1.22
CA HIS A 161 20.12 9.26 0.19
C HIS A 161 19.93 9.78 -1.24
N GLY A 162 19.68 11.08 -1.41
CA GLY A 162 19.50 11.71 -2.73
C GLY A 162 18.11 11.54 -3.33
N TYR A 163 17.11 11.11 -2.56
CA TYR A 163 15.72 11.01 -3.00
C TYR A 163 14.87 12.20 -2.51
N SER A 164 13.77 12.49 -3.21
CA SER A 164 12.77 13.49 -2.80
C SER A 164 11.51 12.85 -2.24
N VAL A 165 10.77 13.57 -1.40
CA VAL A 165 9.46 13.15 -0.90
C VAL A 165 8.32 13.83 -1.68
N VAL A 166 7.35 13.05 -2.12
CA VAL A 166 6.13 13.54 -2.79
C VAL A 166 5.29 14.35 -1.80
N ARG A 167 4.85 15.54 -2.20
CA ARG A 167 4.12 16.49 -1.33
C ARG A 167 2.61 16.49 -1.51
N GLU A 168 2.13 16.10 -2.69
CA GLU A 168 0.71 16.08 -3.03
C GLU A 168 0.31 14.66 -3.42
N LEU A 169 -0.71 14.15 -2.73
CA LEU A 169 -1.39 12.90 -3.04
C LEU A 169 -2.86 13.28 -3.23
N VAL A 170 -3.47 12.81 -4.32
CA VAL A 170 -4.86 13.10 -4.73
C VAL A 170 -5.83 12.10 -4.19
#